data_AF-A0A2R6B053-F1
#
_entry.id   AF-A0A2R6B053-F1
#
_cell.length_a   1.000
_cell.length_b   1.000
_cell.length_c   1.000
_cell.angle_alpha   90.00
_cell.angle_beta   90.00
_cell.angle_gamma   90.00
#
_symmetry.space_group_name_H-M   'P 1'
#
loop_
_entity.id
_entity.type
_entity.pdbx_description
1 polymer ?
#
loop_
_entity_poly.entity_id
_entity_poly.type
_entity_poly.pdbx_seq_one_letter_code
_entity_poly.pdbx_strand_id
1 'polypeptide(L)'
;MSSENTVVLHKGLDNVYVAESSICYIDGENSKLFYRGYSVEDLAQRSTFEEVAFLLIYGWLPKREEFEGFVRTLRESYTPPQEVLAWLKTLPSQAHPMDVLRTAISMLSLYDRQGVDGGLEANRLRGLRVIGVTPTIIASFARIRRGVNPVEPKMDLPIASNFLYMLRGTEPDAFDASVMDKAMILHAEHEMNASTFSCIVTASSLIESTPASLPALSTTTKWRIFLFTIFVAALPTSSSSVAVTGFFVATSQTAVLGGRLFAKARIISLSEITPSGVSPFSSTTTSRPMFS
;
A
#
# COMPACT_ATOMS: atom_id res chain seq x y z
N MET A 1 37.87 -33.89 10.58
CA MET A 1 38.03 -32.43 10.70
C MET A 1 36.88 -31.81 9.95
N SER A 2 35.84 -31.41 10.68
CA SER A 2 34.66 -30.74 10.12
C SER A 2 35.12 -29.41 9.55
N SER A 3 34.93 -29.21 8.24
CA SER A 3 35.10 -27.92 7.58
C SER A 3 34.26 -26.89 8.33
N GLU A 4 34.92 -25.95 9.01
CA GLU A 4 34.25 -24.79 9.61
C GLU A 4 33.59 -24.00 8.50
N ASN A 5 32.26 -24.15 8.40
CA ASN A 5 31.43 -23.35 7.52
C ASN A 5 31.55 -21.90 8.02
N THR A 6 32.42 -21.12 7.39
CA THR A 6 32.63 -19.72 7.78
C THR A 6 31.34 -18.96 7.48
N VAL A 7 30.61 -18.58 8.52
CA VAL A 7 29.35 -17.84 8.37
C VAL A 7 29.69 -16.43 7.89
N VAL A 8 29.32 -16.11 6.64
CA VAL A 8 29.49 -14.76 6.08
C VAL A 8 28.33 -13.87 6.54
N LEU A 9 28.63 -12.79 7.25
CA LEU A 9 27.64 -11.84 7.75
C LEU A 9 27.40 -10.70 6.76
N HIS A 10 26.22 -10.65 6.15
CA HIS A 10 25.79 -9.57 5.26
C HIS A 10 24.99 -8.51 6.04
N LYS A 11 25.66 -7.45 6.49
CA LYS A 11 24.99 -6.33 7.20
C LYS A 11 23.97 -5.65 6.28
N GLY A 12 22.73 -5.48 6.78
CA GLY A 12 21.64 -4.87 6.02
C GLY A 12 21.10 -5.72 4.86
N LEU A 13 21.51 -6.99 4.75
CA LEU A 13 21.13 -7.90 3.66
C LEU A 13 21.42 -7.34 2.26
N ASP A 14 22.43 -6.48 2.14
CA ASP A 14 22.83 -5.87 0.88
C ASP A 14 23.22 -6.94 -0.15
N ASN A 15 22.56 -6.93 -1.30
CA ASN A 15 22.66 -7.94 -2.36
C ASN A 15 22.35 -9.40 -1.94
N VAL A 16 21.58 -9.61 -0.87
CA VAL A 16 21.13 -10.95 -0.46
C VAL A 16 19.73 -11.23 -1.01
N TYR A 17 19.59 -12.31 -1.77
CA TYR A 17 18.29 -12.79 -2.24
C TYR A 17 17.58 -13.57 -1.15
N VAL A 18 16.40 -13.12 -0.72
CA VAL A 18 15.70 -13.65 0.46
C VAL A 18 14.35 -14.30 0.14
N ALA A 19 13.79 -14.03 -1.04
CA ALA A 19 12.52 -14.58 -1.48
C ALA A 19 12.43 -14.59 -3.01
N GLU A 20 11.51 -15.38 -3.54
CA GLU A 20 11.09 -15.30 -4.93
C GLU A 20 9.81 -14.46 -5.05
N SER A 21 9.70 -13.62 -6.08
CA SER A 21 8.52 -12.76 -6.28
C SER A 21 8.18 -12.60 -7.76
N SER A 22 6.89 -12.42 -8.04
CA SER A 22 6.35 -12.09 -9.37
C SER A 22 5.53 -10.79 -9.35
N ILE A 23 5.67 -9.96 -8.32
CA ILE A 23 4.83 -8.78 -8.08
C ILE A 23 5.41 -7.52 -8.71
N CYS A 24 6.66 -7.20 -8.40
CA CYS A 24 7.30 -5.95 -8.75
C CYS A 24 8.75 -6.20 -9.17
N TYR A 25 9.21 -5.49 -10.20
CA TYR A 25 10.59 -5.53 -10.67
C TYR A 25 11.13 -4.12 -10.87
N ILE A 26 12.35 -3.88 -10.38
CA ILE A 26 13.07 -2.62 -10.52
C ILE A 26 14.26 -2.85 -11.45
N ASP A 27 14.23 -2.17 -12.59
CA ASP A 27 15.40 -2.03 -13.46
C ASP A 27 16.15 -0.76 -13.06
N GLY A 28 17.14 -0.93 -12.20
CA GLY A 28 17.96 0.18 -11.70
C GLY A 28 18.87 0.81 -12.76
N GLU A 29 19.20 0.10 -13.83
CA GLU A 29 20.05 0.63 -14.91
C GLU A 29 19.25 1.59 -15.81
N ASN A 30 18.03 1.21 -16.15
CA ASN A 30 17.15 2.01 -17.00
C ASN A 30 16.17 2.90 -16.21
N SER A 31 16.24 2.89 -14.87
CA SER A 31 15.33 3.61 -13.97
C SER A 31 13.85 3.30 -14.24
N LYS A 32 13.53 2.03 -14.48
CA LYS A 32 12.15 1.58 -14.75
C LYS A 32 11.59 0.73 -13.63
N LEU A 33 10.30 0.90 -13.36
CA LEU A 33 9.54 0.14 -12.38
C LEU A 33 8.42 -0.61 -13.09
N PHE A 34 8.28 -1.89 -12.78
CA PHE A 34 7.24 -2.74 -13.37
C PHE A 34 6.40 -3.41 -12.29
N TYR A 35 5.07 -3.34 -12.43
CA TYR A 35 4.11 -4.09 -11.62
C TYR A 35 3.48 -5.18 -12.48
N ARG A 36 3.67 -6.45 -12.09
CA ARG A 36 3.11 -7.62 -12.79
C ARG A 36 3.34 -7.60 -14.31
N GLY A 37 4.36 -6.89 -14.80
CA GLY A 37 4.65 -6.78 -16.23
C GLY A 37 4.50 -5.44 -16.85
N TYR A 38 3.64 -4.63 -16.25
CA TYR A 38 3.24 -3.35 -16.78
C TYR A 38 4.19 -2.30 -16.23
N SER A 39 4.67 -1.42 -17.11
CA SER A 39 5.40 -0.22 -16.68
C SER A 39 4.50 0.60 -15.77
N VAL A 40 5.06 1.10 -14.67
CA VAL A 40 4.30 1.96 -13.75
C VAL A 40 3.89 3.27 -14.41
N GLU A 41 4.67 3.77 -15.38
CA GLU A 41 4.31 4.93 -16.19
C GLU A 41 3.04 4.66 -17.03
N ASP A 42 2.94 3.48 -17.65
CA ASP A 42 1.74 3.09 -18.39
C ASP A 42 0.52 2.95 -17.46
N LEU A 43 0.70 2.31 -16.30
CA LEU A 43 -0.37 2.17 -15.30
C LEU A 43 -0.84 3.54 -14.79
N ALA A 44 0.07 4.46 -14.46
CA ALA A 44 -0.27 5.79 -13.99
C ALA A 44 -0.97 6.66 -15.05
N GLN A 45 -0.78 6.36 -16.34
CA GLN A 45 -1.45 7.09 -17.43
C GLN A 45 -2.81 6.51 -17.82
N ARG A 46 -3.00 5.20 -17.65
CA ARG A 46 -4.10 4.46 -18.28
C ARG A 46 -4.98 3.68 -17.32
N SER A 47 -4.62 3.61 -16.04
CA SER A 47 -5.35 2.87 -15.03
C SER A 47 -5.65 3.74 -13.81
N THR A 48 -6.58 3.28 -12.98
CA THR A 48 -6.83 3.85 -11.66
C THR A 48 -6.10 3.09 -10.57
N PHE A 49 -5.94 3.69 -9.39
CA PHE A 49 -5.34 2.99 -8.25
C PHE A 49 -6.10 1.70 -7.89
N GLU A 50 -7.43 1.67 -7.99
CA GLU A 50 -8.20 0.45 -7.69
C GLU A 50 -7.90 -0.69 -8.68
N GLU A 51 -7.69 -0.39 -9.97
CA GLU A 51 -7.28 -1.40 -10.96
C GLU A 51 -5.88 -1.93 -10.66
N VAL A 52 -4.95 -1.04 -10.26
CA VAL A 52 -3.59 -1.42 -9.87
C VAL A 52 -3.60 -2.24 -8.58
N ALA A 53 -4.42 -1.89 -7.59
CA ALA A 53 -4.60 -2.67 -6.38
C ALA A 53 -5.14 -4.07 -6.69
N PHE A 54 -6.12 -4.19 -7.60
CA PHE A 54 -6.59 -5.49 -8.09
C PHE A 54 -5.45 -6.28 -8.75
N LEU A 55 -4.70 -5.65 -9.66
CA LEU A 55 -3.58 -6.27 -10.36
C LEU A 55 -2.53 -6.83 -9.38
N LEU A 56 -2.19 -6.09 -8.34
CA LEU A 56 -1.20 -6.52 -7.35
C LEU A 56 -1.70 -7.72 -6.52
N ILE A 57 -2.96 -7.68 -6.07
CA ILE A 57 -3.58 -8.70 -5.21
C ILE A 57 -3.88 -10.00 -5.97
N TYR A 58 -4.43 -9.91 -7.18
CA TYR A 58 -4.88 -11.06 -7.95
C TYR A 58 -3.85 -11.53 -8.98
N GLY A 59 -3.06 -10.62 -9.54
CA GLY A 59 -1.99 -10.92 -10.50
C GLY A 59 -2.36 -10.72 -11.96
N TRP A 60 -3.59 -10.31 -12.27
CA TRP A 60 -4.06 -9.96 -13.62
C TRP A 60 -4.87 -8.66 -13.60
N LEU A 61 -5.04 -8.02 -14.75
CA LEU A 61 -5.92 -6.85 -14.87
C LEU A 61 -7.40 -7.29 -14.86
N PRO A 62 -8.28 -6.59 -14.12
CA PRO A 62 -9.64 -7.05 -13.92
C PRO A 62 -10.49 -6.94 -15.19
N LYS A 63 -11.41 -7.88 -15.37
CA LYS A 63 -12.58 -7.68 -16.25
C LYS A 63 -13.60 -6.78 -15.56
N ARG A 64 -14.54 -6.22 -16.33
CA ARG A 64 -15.56 -5.29 -15.83
C ARG A 64 -16.31 -5.81 -14.59
N GLU A 65 -16.78 -7.05 -14.63
CA GLU A 65 -17.54 -7.65 -13.52
C GLU A 65 -16.66 -7.87 -12.27
N GLU A 66 -15.40 -8.28 -12.46
CA GLU A 66 -14.43 -8.46 -11.38
C GLU A 66 -14.10 -7.12 -10.73
N PHE A 67 -13.93 -6.07 -11.54
CA PHE A 67 -13.66 -4.72 -11.07
C PHE A 67 -14.84 -4.15 -10.30
N GLU A 68 -16.05 -4.26 -10.82
CA GLU A 68 -17.27 -3.79 -10.14
C GLU A 68 -17.48 -4.51 -8.79
N GLY A 69 -17.19 -5.81 -8.72
CA GLY A 69 -17.20 -6.58 -7.47
C GLY A 69 -16.13 -6.11 -6.48
N PHE A 70 -14.89 -5.99 -6.95
CA PHE A 70 -13.75 -5.53 -6.16
C PHE A 70 -13.97 -4.13 -5.56
N VAL A 71 -14.41 -3.19 -6.39
CA VAL A 71 -14.67 -1.81 -5.99
C VAL A 71 -15.80 -1.74 -4.96
N ARG A 72 -16.84 -2.56 -5.12
CA ARG A 72 -17.93 -2.66 -4.14
C ARG A 72 -17.41 -3.09 -2.77
N THR A 73 -16.65 -4.20 -2.71
CA THR A 73 -16.06 -4.70 -1.46
C THR A 73 -15.07 -3.71 -0.84
N LEU A 74 -14.29 -3.01 -1.67
CA LEU A 74 -13.38 -1.97 -1.20
C LEU A 74 -14.13 -0.81 -0.56
N ARG A 75 -15.19 -0.31 -1.21
CA ARG A 75 -16.01 0.81 -0.73
C ARG A 75 -16.77 0.47 0.54
N GLU A 76 -17.28 -0.74 0.67
CA GLU A 76 -17.89 -1.25 1.92
C GLU A 76 -16.94 -1.16 3.12
N SER A 77 -15.63 -1.14 2.86
CA SER A 77 -14.59 -1.03 3.89
C SER A 77 -14.17 0.40 4.22
N TYR A 78 -14.69 1.43 3.55
CA TYR A 78 -14.31 2.82 3.79
C TYR A 78 -14.64 3.29 5.21
N THR A 79 -15.73 2.80 5.80
CA THR A 79 -16.17 3.23 7.12
C THR A 79 -15.51 2.38 8.21
N PRO A 80 -14.62 2.94 9.05
CA PRO A 80 -14.09 2.24 10.22
C PRO A 80 -15.17 2.00 11.28
N PRO A 81 -14.97 1.04 12.21
CA PRO A 81 -15.81 0.92 13.40
C PRO A 81 -15.88 2.25 14.17
N GLN A 82 -17.06 2.56 14.71
CA GLN A 82 -17.31 3.83 15.41
C GLN A 82 -16.37 4.01 16.61
N GLU A 83 -15.99 2.92 17.26
CA GLU A 83 -15.06 2.90 18.39
C GLU A 83 -13.67 3.38 17.99
N VAL A 84 -13.21 3.07 16.76
CA VAL A 84 -11.93 3.56 16.24
C VAL A 84 -12.00 5.07 16.03
N LEU A 85 -13.10 5.59 15.45
CA LEU A 85 -13.29 7.03 15.27
C LEU A 85 -13.41 7.77 16.60
N ALA A 86 -14.08 7.17 17.59
CA ALA A 86 -14.18 7.72 18.93
C ALA A 86 -12.80 7.76 19.62
N TRP A 87 -12.02 6.68 19.50
CA TRP A 87 -10.65 6.61 20.02
C TRP A 87 -9.74 7.67 19.37
N LEU A 88 -9.84 7.93 18.07
CA LEU A 88 -9.05 8.98 17.42
C LEU A 88 -9.28 10.37 18.05
N LYS A 89 -10.48 10.65 18.58
CA LYS A 89 -10.81 11.93 19.23
C LYS A 89 -10.20 12.08 20.63
N THR A 90 -9.77 11.00 21.26
CA THR A 90 -9.15 11.05 22.60
C THR A 90 -7.64 11.25 22.55
N LEU A 91 -7.04 11.13 21.36
CA LEU A 91 -5.60 11.23 21.17
C LEU A 91 -5.11 12.67 21.28
N PRO A 92 -3.87 12.88 21.77
CA PRO A 92 -3.26 14.20 21.76
C PRO A 92 -3.04 14.67 20.32
N SER A 93 -3.34 15.93 20.04
CA SER A 93 -3.22 16.54 18.70
C SER A 93 -1.78 16.55 18.15
N GLN A 94 -0.79 16.38 19.03
CA GLN A 94 0.63 16.30 18.69
C GLN A 94 1.14 14.87 18.48
N ALA A 95 0.29 13.85 18.64
CA ALA A 95 0.69 12.48 18.34
C ALA A 95 1.17 12.36 16.89
N HIS A 96 2.25 11.61 16.70
CA HIS A 96 2.81 11.40 15.37
C HIS A 96 1.81 10.59 14.51
N PRO A 97 1.45 11.04 13.28
CA PRO A 97 0.44 10.37 12.46
C PRO A 97 0.68 8.89 12.24
N MET A 98 1.95 8.47 12.12
CA MET A 98 2.28 7.05 11.93
C MET A 98 2.02 6.20 13.18
N ASP A 99 2.22 6.74 14.40
CA ASP A 99 1.93 6.00 15.64
C ASP A 99 0.43 5.79 15.81
N VAL A 100 -0.34 6.82 15.44
CA VAL A 100 -1.80 6.76 15.43
C VAL A 100 -2.28 5.76 14.39
N LEU A 101 -1.79 5.84 13.15
CA LEU A 101 -2.17 4.93 12.08
C LEU A 101 -1.83 3.48 12.44
N ARG A 102 -0.61 3.20 12.91
CA ARG A 102 -0.18 1.87 13.37
C ARG A 102 -1.14 1.32 14.42
N THR A 103 -1.50 2.13 15.40
CA THR A 103 -2.35 1.72 16.53
C THR A 103 -3.81 1.56 16.09
N ALA A 104 -4.30 2.40 15.19
CA ALA A 104 -5.63 2.27 14.60
C ALA A 104 -5.77 0.95 13.81
N ILE A 105 -4.79 0.63 12.97
CA ILE A 105 -4.80 -0.62 12.19
C ILE A 105 -4.70 -1.84 13.10
N SER A 106 -3.87 -1.76 14.16
CA SER A 106 -3.83 -2.78 15.21
C SER A 106 -5.21 -2.98 15.84
N MET A 107 -5.88 -1.90 16.21
CA MET A 107 -7.22 -1.95 16.81
C MET A 107 -8.26 -2.57 15.88
N LEU A 108 -8.16 -2.39 14.56
CA LEU A 108 -9.07 -3.03 13.59
C LEU A 108 -9.06 -4.56 13.68
N SER A 109 -7.98 -5.18 14.12
CA SER A 109 -7.92 -6.65 14.26
C SER A 109 -8.88 -7.18 15.33
N LEU A 110 -9.25 -6.35 16.31
CA LEU A 110 -10.22 -6.72 17.34
C LEU A 110 -11.65 -6.86 16.77
N TYR A 111 -11.89 -6.28 15.59
CA TYR A 111 -13.17 -6.31 14.89
C TYR A 111 -13.16 -7.25 13.69
N ASP A 112 -12.16 -8.12 13.58
CA ASP A 112 -12.12 -9.17 12.56
C ASP A 112 -12.85 -10.43 13.07
N ARG A 113 -13.98 -10.76 12.44
CA ARG A 113 -14.81 -11.90 12.81
C ARG A 113 -14.29 -13.22 12.26
N GLN A 114 -13.42 -13.21 11.25
CA GLN A 114 -12.95 -14.43 10.60
C GLN A 114 -11.80 -15.11 11.37
N GLY A 115 -11.39 -14.57 12.53
CA GLY A 115 -10.32 -15.14 13.34
C GLY A 115 -8.99 -15.17 12.59
N VAL A 116 -8.10 -16.09 12.96
CA VAL A 116 -6.75 -16.19 12.38
C VAL A 116 -6.70 -17.14 11.17
N ASP A 117 -7.61 -18.11 11.07
CA ASP A 117 -7.52 -19.26 10.15
C ASP A 117 -8.46 -19.15 8.92
N GLY A 118 -8.42 -18.01 8.24
CA GLY A 118 -9.36 -17.72 7.15
C GLY A 118 -8.88 -18.15 5.74
N GLY A 119 -7.67 -18.70 5.63
CA GLY A 119 -7.05 -19.01 4.33
C GLY A 119 -6.76 -17.77 3.46
N LEU A 120 -6.43 -18.01 2.18
CA LEU A 120 -6.00 -16.98 1.24
C LEU A 120 -7.07 -15.90 0.99
N GLU A 121 -8.33 -16.31 0.83
CA GLU A 121 -9.41 -15.36 0.49
C GLU A 121 -9.75 -14.43 1.67
N ALA A 122 -9.76 -14.95 2.89
CA ALA A 122 -9.89 -14.10 4.07
C ALA A 122 -8.74 -13.08 4.17
N ASN A 123 -7.50 -13.50 3.86
CA ASN A 123 -6.36 -12.59 3.85
C ASN A 123 -6.50 -11.50 2.80
N ARG A 124 -7.04 -11.82 1.61
CA ARG A 124 -7.38 -10.82 0.60
C ARG A 124 -8.42 -9.83 1.12
N LEU A 125 -9.54 -10.32 1.66
CA LEU A 125 -10.59 -9.46 2.22
C LEU A 125 -10.08 -8.57 3.35
N ARG A 126 -9.21 -9.09 4.23
CA ARG A 126 -8.51 -8.27 5.25
C ARG A 126 -7.64 -7.19 4.62
N GLY A 127 -6.87 -7.54 3.59
CA GLY A 127 -6.05 -6.61 2.82
C GLY A 127 -6.90 -5.49 2.20
N LEU A 128 -7.98 -5.84 1.50
CA LEU A 128 -8.95 -4.88 0.97
C LEU A 128 -9.52 -3.97 2.07
N ARG A 129 -9.87 -4.54 3.22
CA ARG A 129 -10.41 -3.77 4.35
C ARG A 129 -9.42 -2.73 4.84
N VAL A 130 -8.15 -3.11 4.98
CA VAL A 130 -7.07 -2.20 5.38
C VAL A 130 -6.85 -1.11 4.34
N ILE A 131 -6.85 -1.45 3.04
CA ILE A 131 -6.72 -0.48 1.96
C ILE A 131 -7.87 0.55 2.02
N GLY A 132 -9.12 0.09 2.12
CA GLY A 132 -10.30 0.96 2.11
C GLY A 132 -10.40 1.88 3.33
N VAL A 133 -10.13 1.37 4.54
CA VAL A 133 -10.33 2.12 5.78
C VAL A 133 -9.21 3.11 6.10
N THR A 134 -8.01 2.86 5.59
CA THR A 134 -6.82 3.66 5.92
C THR A 134 -6.96 5.14 5.55
N PRO A 135 -7.40 5.51 4.33
CA PRO A 135 -7.61 6.93 4.00
C PRO A 135 -8.58 7.62 4.96
N THR A 136 -9.62 6.93 5.41
CA THR A 136 -10.59 7.47 6.38
C THR A 136 -9.94 7.74 7.74
N ILE A 137 -9.11 6.82 8.24
CA ILE A 137 -8.37 7.00 9.51
C ILE A 137 -7.42 8.20 9.41
N ILE A 138 -6.66 8.29 8.32
CA ILE A 138 -5.67 9.37 8.10
C ILE A 138 -6.38 10.71 8.01
N ALA A 139 -7.41 10.82 7.17
CA ALA A 139 -8.17 12.05 6.98
C ALA A 139 -8.88 12.48 8.28
N SER A 140 -9.48 11.53 9.01
CA SER A 140 -10.13 11.80 10.30
C SER A 140 -9.15 12.36 11.32
N PHE A 141 -7.99 11.72 11.49
CA PHE A 141 -6.99 12.20 12.44
C PHE A 141 -6.41 13.56 12.03
N ALA A 142 -6.12 13.76 10.74
CA ALA A 142 -5.64 15.05 10.23
C ALA A 142 -6.62 16.21 10.53
N ARG A 143 -7.92 15.93 10.48
CA ARG A 143 -9.00 16.88 10.80
C ARG A 143 -9.13 17.14 12.30
N ILE A 144 -9.11 16.09 13.11
CA ILE A 144 -9.13 16.19 14.58
C ILE A 144 -7.95 17.06 15.07
N ARG A 145 -6.75 16.87 14.52
CA ARG A 145 -5.58 17.69 14.85
C ARG A 145 -5.76 19.18 14.53
N ARG A 146 -6.61 19.52 13.56
CA ARG A 146 -6.97 20.89 13.18
C ARG A 146 -8.19 21.43 13.94
N GLY A 147 -8.74 20.65 14.88
CA GLY A 147 -9.93 21.03 15.64
C GLY A 147 -11.24 20.97 14.84
N VAL A 148 -11.26 20.30 13.68
CA VAL A 148 -12.47 20.14 12.87
C VAL A 148 -12.95 18.69 12.91
N ASN A 149 -14.28 18.50 12.84
CA ASN A 149 -14.87 17.18 12.89
C ASN A 149 -14.48 16.34 11.66
N PRO A 150 -14.25 15.01 11.83
CA PRO A 150 -14.13 14.08 10.71
C PRO A 150 -15.31 14.17 9.75
N VAL A 151 -15.04 13.82 8.48
CA VAL A 151 -16.04 13.76 7.41
C VAL A 151 -16.21 12.30 7.03
N GLU A 152 -17.47 11.85 6.93
CA GLU A 152 -17.78 10.49 6.52
C GLU A 152 -17.39 10.24 5.06
N PRO A 153 -16.89 9.04 4.71
CA PRO A 153 -16.55 8.70 3.34
C PRO A 153 -17.77 8.67 2.43
N LYS A 154 -17.56 8.99 1.15
CA LYS A 154 -18.55 8.87 0.08
C LYS A 154 -18.37 7.55 -0.67
N MET A 155 -19.44 6.75 -0.75
CA MET A 155 -19.40 5.41 -1.36
C MET A 155 -19.44 5.43 -2.89
N ASP A 156 -19.79 6.56 -3.49
CA ASP A 156 -19.79 6.78 -4.93
C ASP A 156 -18.41 7.21 -5.46
N LEU A 157 -17.55 7.79 -4.60
CA LEU A 157 -16.22 8.28 -4.99
C LEU A 157 -15.14 7.17 -5.02
N PRO A 158 -14.23 7.22 -6.01
CA PRO A 158 -12.96 6.47 -6.00
C PRO A 158 -12.13 6.77 -4.75
N ILE A 159 -11.26 5.86 -4.34
CA ILE A 159 -10.53 5.96 -3.07
C ILE A 159 -9.64 7.20 -2.99
N ALA A 160 -8.99 7.56 -4.10
CA ALA A 160 -8.15 8.75 -4.21
C ALA A 160 -8.95 10.05 -4.01
N SER A 161 -10.07 10.19 -4.72
CA SER A 161 -10.97 11.34 -4.61
C SER A 161 -11.64 11.41 -3.25
N ASN A 162 -12.05 10.26 -2.70
CA ASN A 162 -12.68 10.17 -1.39
C ASN A 162 -11.71 10.56 -0.28
N PHE A 163 -10.43 10.18 -0.37
CA PHE A 163 -9.39 10.61 0.56
C PHE A 163 -9.25 12.15 0.60
N LEU A 164 -9.15 12.80 -0.57
CA LEU A 164 -9.08 14.25 -0.66
C LEU A 164 -10.35 14.93 -0.14
N TYR A 165 -11.51 14.39 -0.50
CA TYR A 165 -12.81 14.84 -0.01
C TYR A 165 -12.88 14.80 1.52
N MET A 166 -12.51 13.67 2.13
CA MET A 166 -12.50 13.55 3.59
C MET A 166 -11.48 14.48 4.22
N LEU A 167 -10.30 14.68 3.62
CA LEU A 167 -9.25 15.53 4.18
C LEU A 167 -9.64 17.03 4.18
N ARG A 168 -10.23 17.49 3.07
CA ARG A 168 -10.58 18.91 2.85
C ARG A 168 -11.99 19.26 3.34
N GLY A 169 -12.93 18.31 3.25
CA GLY A 169 -14.35 18.50 3.48
C GLY A 169 -15.14 18.98 2.26
N THR A 170 -14.48 19.07 1.09
CA THR A 170 -15.07 19.46 -0.20
C THR A 170 -14.56 18.51 -1.26
N GLU A 171 -15.38 18.22 -2.27
CA GLU A 171 -14.96 17.34 -3.37
C GLU A 171 -13.76 17.95 -4.11
N PRO A 172 -12.73 17.14 -4.43
CA PRO A 172 -11.60 17.62 -5.22
C PRO A 172 -12.04 17.88 -6.67
N ASP A 173 -11.35 18.80 -7.35
CA ASP A 173 -11.47 18.90 -8.79
C ASP A 173 -10.83 17.69 -9.50
N ALA A 174 -11.11 17.55 -10.79
CA ALA A 174 -10.63 16.42 -11.59
C ALA A 174 -9.10 16.33 -11.66
N PHE A 175 -8.40 17.48 -11.58
CA PHE A 175 -6.94 17.51 -11.64
C PHE A 175 -6.34 16.96 -10.35
N ASP A 176 -6.78 17.46 -9.20
CA ASP A 176 -6.33 17.02 -7.89
C ASP A 176 -6.66 15.54 -7.64
N ALA A 177 -7.85 15.09 -8.08
CA ALA A 177 -8.24 13.68 -8.04
C ALA A 177 -7.27 12.81 -8.87
N SER A 178 -6.95 13.21 -10.11
CA SER A 178 -6.02 12.49 -10.98
C SER A 178 -4.60 12.47 -10.42
N VAL A 179 -4.12 13.57 -9.84
CA VAL A 179 -2.80 13.65 -9.22
C VAL A 179 -2.72 12.71 -8.01
N MET A 180 -3.76 12.68 -7.17
CA MET A 180 -3.81 11.79 -6.02
C MET A 180 -3.80 10.32 -6.44
N ASP A 181 -4.61 9.96 -7.44
CA ASP A 181 -4.70 8.60 -7.95
C ASP A 181 -3.35 8.11 -8.49
N LYS A 182 -2.68 8.93 -9.31
CA LYS A 182 -1.32 8.67 -9.80
C LYS A 182 -0.30 8.55 -8.67
N ALA A 183 -0.39 9.42 -7.66
CA ALA A 183 0.50 9.36 -6.51
C ALA A 183 0.33 8.04 -5.76
N MET A 184 -0.90 7.55 -5.59
CA MET A 184 -1.16 6.25 -4.98
C MET A 184 -0.63 5.09 -5.83
N ILE A 185 -0.79 5.14 -7.16
CA ILE A 185 -0.24 4.13 -8.09
C ILE A 185 1.28 4.06 -7.97
N LEU A 186 1.98 5.19 -8.05
CA LEU A 186 3.44 5.27 -7.98
C LEU A 186 4.02 4.73 -6.66
N HIS A 187 3.19 4.69 -5.62
CA HIS A 187 3.56 4.25 -4.28
C HIS A 187 2.92 2.91 -3.90
N ALA A 188 2.30 2.19 -4.84
CA ALA A 188 1.59 0.96 -4.53
C ALA A 188 2.52 -0.18 -4.11
N GLU A 189 3.68 -0.32 -4.77
CA GLU A 189 4.68 -1.35 -4.47
C GLU A 189 6.12 -0.90 -4.85
N HIS A 190 7.13 -1.42 -4.15
CA HIS A 190 8.53 -1.07 -4.38
C HIS A 190 9.48 -2.22 -3.97
N GLU A 191 9.29 -3.39 -4.58
CA GLU A 191 10.10 -4.61 -4.39
C GLU A 191 10.37 -4.98 -2.92
N MET A 192 11.58 -5.45 -2.58
CA MET A 192 11.94 -5.95 -1.26
C MET A 192 12.44 -4.82 -0.34
N ASN A 193 11.70 -3.72 -0.25
CA ASN A 193 12.04 -2.65 0.70
C ASN A 193 11.96 -3.14 2.17
N ALA A 194 12.60 -2.40 3.08
CA ALA A 194 12.70 -2.79 4.50
C ALA A 194 11.34 -3.00 5.17
N SER A 195 10.34 -2.23 4.77
CA SER A 195 8.98 -2.48 5.15
C SER A 195 8.56 -3.86 4.61
N THR A 196 8.35 -4.04 3.30
CA THR A 196 7.84 -5.29 2.70
C THR A 196 8.54 -6.55 3.26
N PHE A 197 9.86 -6.51 3.37
CA PHE A 197 10.65 -7.59 3.97
C PHE A 197 10.22 -7.93 5.40
N SER A 198 10.02 -6.92 6.24
CA SER A 198 9.56 -7.11 7.62
C SER A 198 8.15 -7.74 7.68
N CYS A 199 7.28 -7.48 6.69
CA CYS A 199 5.96 -8.14 6.61
C CYS A 199 6.15 -9.63 6.33
N ILE A 200 7.00 -9.95 5.35
CA ILE A 200 7.30 -11.33 4.97
C ILE A 200 7.91 -12.10 6.14
N VAL A 201 8.91 -11.53 6.82
CA VAL A 201 9.52 -12.16 8.01
C VAL A 201 8.47 -12.41 9.09
N THR A 202 7.63 -11.42 9.38
CA THR A 202 6.57 -11.58 10.38
C THR A 202 5.56 -12.65 9.97
N ALA A 203 5.13 -12.66 8.72
CA ALA A 203 4.21 -13.68 8.20
C ALA A 203 4.85 -15.08 8.23
N SER A 204 6.14 -15.19 7.93
CA SER A 204 6.88 -16.47 7.89
C SER A 204 7.06 -17.11 9.27
N SER A 205 7.04 -16.31 10.33
CA SER A 205 7.25 -16.79 11.70
C SER A 205 6.11 -17.65 12.27
N LEU A 206 5.04 -17.89 11.49
CA LEU A 206 3.88 -18.71 11.88
C LEU A 206 3.44 -18.44 13.32
N ILE A 207 3.33 -17.16 13.75
CA ILE A 207 2.69 -16.76 15.02
C ILE A 207 1.17 -17.01 14.93
N GLU A 208 0.83 -18.23 14.56
CA GLU A 208 -0.45 -18.81 14.18
C GLU A 208 -0.76 -20.07 15.00
N SER A 209 0.20 -20.59 15.79
CA SER A 209 0.01 -21.82 16.58
C SER A 209 -0.16 -21.64 18.10
N THR A 210 -0.28 -20.42 18.64
CA THR A 210 -0.49 -20.24 20.10
C THR A 210 -1.98 -20.03 20.41
N PRO A 211 -2.64 -20.94 21.14
CA PRO A 211 -4.00 -20.73 21.58
C PRO A 211 -4.03 -19.64 22.65
N ALA A 212 -4.97 -18.70 22.50
CA ALA A 212 -5.50 -17.82 23.53
C ALA A 212 -4.48 -17.09 24.45
N SER A 213 -4.02 -15.90 24.05
CA SER A 213 -3.84 -14.75 24.98
C SER A 213 -3.25 -13.45 24.40
N LEU A 214 -2.75 -13.39 23.15
CA LEU A 214 -2.17 -12.14 22.61
C LEU A 214 -2.58 -11.82 21.15
N PRO A 215 -3.86 -11.49 20.88
CA PRO A 215 -4.30 -11.06 19.55
C PRO A 215 -3.71 -9.70 19.11
N ALA A 216 -3.15 -8.92 20.04
CA ALA A 216 -2.68 -7.56 19.77
C ALA A 216 -1.24 -7.47 19.24
N LEU A 217 -0.39 -8.50 19.37
CA LEU A 217 1.03 -8.40 18.95
C LEU A 217 1.29 -9.01 17.57
N SER A 218 0.57 -10.08 17.20
CA SER A 218 0.74 -10.75 15.90
C SER A 218 0.13 -9.96 14.75
N THR A 219 -1.04 -9.34 14.96
CA THR A 219 -1.68 -8.53 13.91
C THR A 219 -0.95 -7.21 13.67
N THR A 220 -0.51 -6.52 14.73
CA THR A 220 0.22 -5.24 14.65
C THR A 220 1.55 -5.33 13.89
N THR A 221 2.19 -6.51 13.91
CA THR A 221 3.47 -6.72 13.23
C THR A 221 3.25 -7.10 11.75
N LYS A 222 2.18 -7.86 11.43
CA LYS A 222 1.79 -8.19 10.03
C LYS A 222 1.38 -6.96 9.22
N TRP A 223 0.99 -5.85 9.86
CA TRP A 223 0.51 -4.62 9.19
C TRP A 223 1.44 -3.41 9.36
N ARG A 224 2.58 -3.54 10.04
CA ARG A 224 3.52 -2.44 10.36
C ARG A 224 4.17 -1.78 9.12
N ILE A 225 3.84 -2.26 7.93
CA ILE A 225 4.68 -2.27 6.74
C ILE A 225 3.88 -2.11 5.45
N PHE A 226 2.70 -2.71 5.35
CA PHE A 226 1.89 -2.70 4.12
C PHE A 226 1.42 -1.28 3.72
N LEU A 227 1.45 -0.33 4.67
CA LEU A 227 1.04 1.06 4.46
C LEU A 227 2.20 2.06 4.46
N PHE A 228 3.45 1.60 4.53
CA PHE A 228 4.60 2.52 4.56
C PHE A 228 4.78 3.26 3.23
N THR A 229 4.33 2.69 2.11
CA THR A 229 4.56 3.27 0.78
C THR A 229 3.45 4.25 0.37
N ILE A 230 2.17 3.94 0.58
CA ILE A 230 1.05 4.62 -0.14
C ILE A 230 0.75 6.07 0.30
N PHE A 231 1.00 6.49 1.54
CA PHE A 231 0.35 7.71 2.08
C PHE A 231 1.22 8.94 2.38
N VAL A 232 2.55 8.88 2.27
CA VAL A 232 3.42 10.02 2.65
C VAL A 232 3.53 11.10 1.54
N ALA A 233 3.15 10.82 0.29
CA ALA A 233 3.29 11.75 -0.83
C ALA A 233 2.15 12.79 -1.00
N ALA A 234 1.09 12.71 -0.20
CA ALA A 234 -0.19 13.37 -0.48
C ALA A 234 -0.52 14.66 0.31
N LEU A 235 0.41 15.17 1.14
CA LEU A 235 0.14 16.34 1.99
C LEU A 235 0.49 17.67 1.29
N PRO A 236 -0.41 18.69 1.30
CA PRO A 236 -0.18 19.96 0.66
C PRO A 236 0.94 20.76 1.34
N THR A 237 1.83 21.30 0.52
CA THR A 237 3.01 22.08 0.87
C THR A 237 2.63 23.50 1.31
N SER A 238 2.64 23.75 2.62
CA SER A 238 2.88 25.10 3.14
C SER A 238 4.30 25.18 3.71
N SER A 239 4.85 26.39 3.68
CA SER A 239 6.27 26.75 3.65
C SER A 239 7.15 26.24 4.80
N SER A 240 6.55 25.68 5.85
CA SER A 240 7.23 25.04 6.99
C SER A 240 7.38 23.52 6.86
N SER A 241 6.88 22.90 5.78
CA SER A 241 6.94 21.44 5.53
C SER A 241 8.12 20.97 4.66
N VAL A 242 8.95 21.88 4.12
CA VAL A 242 10.08 21.52 3.24
C VAL A 242 11.13 20.66 3.95
N ALA A 243 11.30 20.85 5.27
CA ALA A 243 12.23 20.04 6.07
C ALA A 243 11.71 18.62 6.37
N VAL A 244 10.39 18.39 6.32
CA VAL A 244 9.78 17.10 6.68
C VAL A 244 9.55 16.23 5.45
N THR A 245 9.18 16.81 4.30
CA THR A 245 9.14 16.09 3.02
C THR A 245 10.55 15.62 2.60
N GLY A 246 11.58 16.45 2.84
CA GLY A 246 12.98 16.11 2.56
C GLY A 246 13.59 15.04 3.47
N PHE A 247 13.08 14.88 4.70
CA PHE A 247 13.63 13.91 5.66
C PHE A 247 13.04 12.49 5.51
N PHE A 248 11.87 12.35 4.87
CA PHE A 248 11.16 11.06 4.79
C PHE A 248 11.12 10.43 3.40
N VAL A 249 11.22 11.24 2.33
CA VAL A 249 11.81 10.72 1.07
C VAL A 249 13.17 10.10 1.39
N ALA A 250 13.92 10.66 2.34
CA ALA A 250 15.17 10.08 2.80
C ALA A 250 15.04 8.80 3.63
N THR A 251 13.89 8.26 4.07
CA THR A 251 13.84 6.93 4.74
C THR A 251 13.49 5.78 3.80
N SER A 252 12.77 6.04 2.70
CA SER A 252 12.73 5.13 1.55
C SER A 252 13.97 5.27 0.66
N GLN A 253 14.52 6.50 0.55
CA GLN A 253 15.77 6.78 -0.16
C GLN A 253 17.04 6.67 0.69
N THR A 254 17.04 6.42 2.01
CA THR A 254 18.33 6.17 2.72
C THR A 254 18.93 4.82 2.39
N ALA A 255 18.15 3.90 1.78
CA ALA A 255 18.71 2.76 1.06
C ALA A 255 19.42 3.21 -0.24
N VAL A 256 18.94 4.28 -0.88
CA VAL A 256 19.48 4.80 -2.16
C VAL A 256 20.62 5.81 -1.96
N LEU A 257 20.66 6.57 -0.86
CA LEU A 257 21.69 7.59 -0.58
C LEU A 257 23.10 7.02 -0.33
N GLY A 258 23.23 5.68 -0.26
CA GLY A 258 24.50 4.97 -0.30
C GLY A 258 24.65 3.98 -1.46
N GLY A 259 23.71 3.93 -2.41
CA GLY A 259 23.70 2.98 -3.52
C GLY A 259 23.53 1.51 -3.12
N ARG A 260 22.94 1.22 -1.95
CA ARG A 260 22.83 -0.14 -1.40
C ARG A 260 21.37 -0.55 -1.21
N LEU A 261 20.90 -1.44 -2.09
CA LEU A 261 19.57 -2.05 -1.98
C LEU A 261 19.49 -2.90 -0.71
N PHE A 262 18.46 -2.69 0.10
CA PHE A 262 18.14 -3.52 1.25
C PHE A 262 17.49 -4.82 0.77
N ALA A 263 18.18 -5.96 0.87
CA ALA A 263 17.72 -7.28 0.37
C ALA A 263 17.24 -7.28 -1.11
N LYS A 264 17.14 -8.46 -1.72
CA LYS A 264 16.60 -8.61 -3.09
C LYS A 264 15.58 -9.74 -3.13
N ALA A 265 14.58 -9.60 -3.99
CA ALA A 265 13.76 -10.73 -4.39
C ALA A 265 14.28 -11.27 -5.72
N ARG A 266 14.37 -12.59 -5.86
CA ARG A 266 14.62 -13.20 -7.17
C ARG A 266 13.31 -13.18 -7.94
N ILE A 267 13.30 -12.54 -9.11
CA ILE A 267 12.14 -12.59 -10.00
C ILE A 267 12.13 -13.93 -10.73
N ILE A 268 11.05 -14.70 -10.56
CA ILE A 268 10.95 -16.08 -11.07
C ILE A 268 10.98 -16.12 -12.61
N SER A 269 10.41 -15.11 -13.27
CA SER A 269 10.50 -14.96 -14.73
C SER A 269 10.05 -13.57 -15.19
N LEU A 270 10.87 -12.87 -15.99
CA LEU A 270 10.45 -11.66 -16.71
C LEU A 270 9.58 -11.98 -17.94
N SER A 271 9.68 -13.18 -18.51
CA SER A 271 8.90 -13.62 -19.68
C SER A 271 7.50 -14.14 -19.33
N GLU A 272 7.21 -14.38 -18.05
CA GLU A 272 5.85 -14.57 -17.54
C GLU A 272 5.22 -13.28 -17.02
N ILE A 273 6.05 -12.25 -16.84
CA ILE A 273 5.67 -10.92 -16.37
C ILE A 273 5.44 -10.00 -17.58
N THR A 274 6.21 -10.11 -18.65
CA THR A 274 5.92 -9.42 -19.92
C THR A 274 5.09 -10.32 -20.83
N PRO A 275 3.95 -9.87 -21.39
CA PRO A 275 3.33 -10.59 -22.49
C PRO A 275 4.34 -10.62 -23.63
N SER A 276 4.77 -11.82 -23.99
CA SER A 276 5.53 -12.11 -25.20
C SER A 276 5.04 -11.28 -26.38
N GLY A 277 5.82 -10.29 -26.79
CA GLY A 277 5.78 -9.74 -28.15
C GLY A 277 4.51 -9.01 -28.60
N VAL A 278 3.58 -8.63 -27.72
CA VAL A 278 2.42 -7.81 -28.11
C VAL A 278 2.31 -6.62 -27.17
N SER A 279 2.71 -5.44 -27.66
CA SER A 279 2.20 -4.20 -27.07
C SER A 279 0.67 -4.24 -27.19
N PRO A 280 -0.10 -4.14 -26.09
CA PRO A 280 -1.56 -4.06 -26.18
C PRO A 280 -2.04 -2.79 -26.91
N PHE A 281 -1.10 -1.91 -27.26
CA PHE A 281 -1.32 -0.59 -27.84
C PHE A 281 -0.53 -0.34 -29.13
N SER A 282 -0.35 -1.34 -30.00
CA SER A 282 0.07 -1.08 -31.39
C SER A 282 -1.08 -1.28 -32.39
N SER A 283 -1.48 -0.15 -32.97
CA SER A 283 -2.28 0.04 -34.20
C SER A 283 -3.59 -0.75 -34.32
N THR A 284 -4.68 -0.16 -33.81
CA THR A 284 -5.88 0.04 -34.62
C THR A 284 -6.57 1.32 -34.18
N THR A 285 -6.62 2.28 -35.11
CA THR A 285 -7.42 3.50 -35.04
C THR A 285 -8.89 3.12 -34.89
N THR A 286 -9.37 2.99 -33.67
CA THR A 286 -10.80 3.01 -33.36
C THR A 286 -10.98 3.64 -31.99
N SER A 287 -11.55 4.84 -32.01
CA SER A 287 -12.03 5.58 -30.85
C SER A 287 -12.77 4.66 -29.87
N ARG A 288 -12.16 4.39 -28.70
CA ARG A 288 -12.89 3.92 -27.52
C ARG A 288 -13.24 5.14 -26.66
N PRO A 289 -14.48 5.22 -26.14
CA PRO A 289 -14.93 6.41 -25.43
C PRO A 289 -14.22 6.50 -24.07
N MET A 290 -13.72 7.70 -23.81
CA MET A 290 -13.21 8.18 -22.54
C MET A 290 -14.37 8.13 -21.53
N PHE A 291 -14.26 7.35 -20.45
CA PHE A 291 -15.25 7.36 -19.38
C PHE A 291 -14.91 8.54 -18.46
N SER A 292 -15.73 9.60 -18.57
CA SER A 292 -15.78 10.77 -17.69
C SER A 292 -16.45 10.46 -16.36
#